data_AF-A0A699TST2-F1
#
_entry.id   AF-A0A699TST2-F1
#
_cell.length_a   1.000
_cell.length_b   1.000
_cell.length_c   1.000
_cell.angle_alpha   90.00
_cell.angle_beta   90.00
_cell.angle_gamma   90.00
#
_symmetry.space_group_name_H-M   'P 1'
#
loop_
_entity.id
_entity.type
_entity.pdbx_description
1 polymer ?
#
loop_
_entity_poly.entity_id
_entity_poly.type
_entity_poly.pdbx_seq_one_letter_code
_entity_poly.pdbx_strand_id
1 'polypeptide(L)'
;TSDEEGRSRQRVLMLAAKRYANAIENNPDDYDALYNWALVLQESADNISSDTSSSPKDALLNEACKKYDEATQLNPALHDAYYNWAIAISDRAKLHGRTKEA
;
A
#
# COMPACT_ATOMS: atom_id res chain seq x y z
N THR A 1 -12.51 1.62 22.33
CA THR A 1 -13.51 0.95 21.46
C THR A 1 -12.84 0.69 20.11
N SER A 2 -13.03 -0.45 19.46
CA SER A 2 -12.27 -0.83 18.25
C SER A 2 -12.32 0.20 17.11
N ASP A 3 -13.41 0.98 17.04
CA ASP A 3 -13.57 2.06 16.05
C ASP A 3 -12.68 3.29 16.33
N GLU A 4 -12.38 3.59 17.59
CA GLU A 4 -11.43 4.65 17.95
C GLU A 4 -9.99 4.26 17.60
N GLU A 5 -9.63 3.00 17.82
CA GLU A 5 -8.33 2.44 17.45
C GLU A 5 -8.14 2.42 15.94
N GLY A 6 -9.14 1.96 15.17
CA GLY A 6 -9.10 1.99 13.70
C GLY A 6 -8.96 3.40 13.12
N ARG A 7 -9.68 4.38 13.68
CA ARG A 7 -9.54 5.81 13.30
C ARG A 7 -8.18 6.38 13.70
N SER A 8 -7.63 5.96 14.84
CA SER A 8 -6.29 6.36 15.27
C SER A 8 -5.23 5.80 14.32
N ARG A 9 -5.31 4.51 13.98
CA ARG A 9 -4.41 3.84 13.03
C ARG A 9 -4.47 4.49 11.66
N GLN A 10 -5.66 4.77 11.14
CA GLN A 10 -5.84 5.44 9.84
C GLN A 10 -5.12 6.80 9.79
N ARG A 11 -5.21 7.61 10.85
CA ARG A 11 -4.52 8.91 10.90
C ARG A 11 -3.01 8.77 10.87
N VAL A 12 -2.47 7.80 11.61
CA VAL A 12 -1.03 7.53 11.64
C VAL A 12 -0.53 7.05 10.28
N LEU A 13 -1.24 6.13 9.64
CA LEU A 13 -0.91 5.64 8.30
C LEU A 13 -0.93 6.76 7.25
N MET A 14 -1.97 7.61 7.28
CA MET A 14 -2.05 8.76 6.38
C MET A 14 -0.89 9.75 6.58
N LEU A 15 -0.49 9.99 7.82
CA LEU A 15 0.67 10.84 8.12
C LEU A 15 1.98 10.21 7.63
N ALA A 16 2.16 8.90 7.80
CA ALA A 16 3.33 8.18 7.29
C ALA A 16 3.41 8.24 5.76
N ALA A 17 2.31 7.98 5.06
CA ALA A 17 2.24 8.09 3.60
C ALA A 17 2.61 9.50 3.11
N LYS A 18 2.12 10.55 3.80
CA LYS A 18 2.48 11.94 3.48
C LYS A 18 3.97 12.23 3.68
N ARG A 19 4.59 11.66 4.71
CA ARG A 19 6.03 11.83 4.96
C ARG A 19 6.86 11.16 3.88
N TYR A 20 6.50 9.95 3.46
CA TYR A 20 7.19 9.30 2.35
C TYR A 20 6.97 10.01 1.02
N ALA A 21 5.76 10.49 0.74
CA ALA A 21 5.50 11.32 -0.44
C ALA A 21 6.45 12.54 -0.49
N ASN A 22 6.60 13.24 0.63
CA ASN A 22 7.53 14.36 0.70
C ASN A 22 9.00 13.94 0.60
N ALA A 23 9.38 12.78 1.12
CA ALA A 23 10.73 12.25 0.93
C ALA A 23 11.03 12.04 -0.57
N ILE A 24 10.08 11.46 -1.32
CA ILE A 24 10.22 11.24 -2.77
C ILE A 24 10.22 12.54 -3.57
N GLU A 25 9.46 13.56 -3.15
CA GLU A 25 9.54 14.89 -3.76
C GLU A 25 10.95 15.51 -3.63
N ASN A 26 11.65 15.26 -2.52
CA ASN A 26 12.99 15.78 -2.27
C ASN A 26 14.10 14.89 -2.86
N ASN A 27 13.89 13.58 -2.88
CA ASN A 27 14.81 12.58 -3.42
C ASN A 27 14.04 11.48 -4.17
N PRO A 28 13.81 11.65 -5.49
CA PRO A 28 13.06 10.68 -6.28
C PRO A 28 13.70 9.28 -6.35
N ASP A 29 15.00 9.18 -6.09
CA ASP A 29 15.78 7.94 -6.18
C ASP A 29 15.88 7.19 -4.83
N ASP A 30 15.15 7.64 -3.80
CA ASP A 30 15.08 6.98 -2.50
C ASP A 30 14.19 5.73 -2.57
N TYR A 31 14.79 4.60 -2.99
CA TYR A 31 14.09 3.33 -3.09
C TYR A 31 13.57 2.83 -1.73
N ASP A 32 14.24 3.16 -0.62
CA ASP A 32 13.81 2.77 0.73
C ASP A 32 12.53 3.52 1.12
N ALA A 33 12.45 4.81 0.80
CA ALA A 33 11.23 5.60 1.00
C ALA A 33 10.08 5.10 0.10
N LEU A 34 10.33 4.73 -1.15
CA LEU A 34 9.33 4.14 -2.05
C LEU A 34 8.81 2.80 -1.51
N TYR A 35 9.71 1.91 -1.11
CA TYR A 35 9.38 0.61 -0.53
C TYR A 35 8.53 0.74 0.74
N ASN A 36 8.92 1.62 1.66
CA ASN A 36 8.18 1.83 2.90
C ASN A 36 6.85 2.55 2.67
N TRP A 37 6.77 3.45 1.67
CA TRP A 37 5.49 4.03 1.27
C TRP A 37 4.52 2.95 0.78
N ALA A 38 5.00 2.02 -0.05
CA ALA A 38 4.20 0.91 -0.53
C ALA A 38 3.66 0.03 0.62
N LEU A 39 4.49 -0.25 1.63
CA LEU A 39 4.05 -0.96 2.85
C LEU A 39 2.92 -0.22 3.58
N VAL A 40 3.08 1.10 3.79
CA VAL A 40 2.03 1.92 4.44
C VAL A 40 0.72 1.91 3.65
N LEU A 41 0.80 1.89 2.32
CA LEU A 41 -0.38 1.82 1.46
C LEU A 41 -1.09 0.46 1.56
N GLN A 42 -0.34 -0.66 1.62
CA GLN A 42 -0.92 -1.99 1.89
C GLN A 42 -1.60 -2.03 3.26
N GLU A 43 -0.90 -1.57 4.30
CA GLU A 43 -1.45 -1.49 5.66
C GLU A 43 -2.71 -0.61 5.73
N SER A 44 -2.77 0.45 4.92
CA SER A 44 -3.96 1.30 4.79
C SER A 44 -5.11 0.56 4.13
N ALA A 45 -4.85 -0.30 3.14
CA ALA A 45 -5.87 -1.12 2.49
C ALA A 45 -6.45 -2.17 3.46
N ASP A 46 -5.60 -2.77 4.29
CA ASP A 46 -5.99 -3.74 5.31
C ASP A 46 -6.79 -3.10 6.44
N ASN A 47 -6.50 -1.84 6.78
CA ASN A 47 -7.24 -1.09 7.79
C ASN A 47 -8.65 -0.65 7.33
N ILE A 48 -9.00 -0.80 6.05
CA ILE A 48 -10.37 -0.54 5.57
C ILE A 48 -11.28 -1.72 5.94
N SER A 49 -12.46 -1.43 6.49
CA SER A 49 -13.44 -2.47 6.88
C SER A 49 -13.82 -3.35 5.68
N SER A 50 -14.08 -4.64 5.93
CA SER A 50 -14.60 -5.59 4.95
C SER A 50 -15.96 -5.20 4.38
N ASP A 51 -16.73 -4.39 5.12
CA ASP A 51 -18.10 -4.01 4.77
C ASP A 51 -18.12 -2.77 3.84
N THR A 52 -16.97 -2.15 3.64
CA THR A 52 -16.77 -1.05 2.71
C THR A 52 -16.56 -1.57 1.29
N SER A 53 -16.90 -0.79 0.27
CA SER A 53 -16.68 -1.18 -1.12
C SER A 53 -15.21 -1.56 -1.37
N SER A 54 -14.97 -2.51 -2.28
CA SER A 54 -13.61 -2.95 -2.63
C SER A 54 -12.78 -1.88 -3.35
N SER A 55 -13.42 -0.80 -3.82
CA SER A 55 -12.78 0.22 -4.66
C SER A 55 -11.66 1.01 -3.94
N PRO A 56 -11.87 1.55 -2.72
CA PRO A 56 -10.78 2.16 -1.96
C PRO A 56 -9.62 1.21 -1.64
N LYS A 57 -9.90 -0.07 -1.35
CA LYS A 57 -8.86 -1.08 -1.11
C LYS A 57 -8.04 -1.33 -2.37
N ASP A 58 -8.70 -1.53 -3.51
CA ASP A 58 -8.00 -1.76 -4.78
C ASP A 58 -7.17 -0.54 -5.19
N ALA A 59 -7.67 0.69 -5.00
CA ALA A 59 -6.92 1.90 -5.29
C ALA A 59 -5.61 2.00 -4.49
N LEU A 60 -5.66 1.71 -3.17
CA LEU A 60 -4.49 1.71 -2.30
C LEU A 60 -3.49 0.62 -2.69
N LEU A 61 -3.96 -0.61 -2.93
CA LEU A 61 -3.09 -1.70 -3.34
C LEU A 61 -2.48 -1.46 -4.74
N ASN A 62 -3.23 -0.86 -5.66
CA ASN A 62 -2.72 -0.48 -6.98
C ASN A 62 -1.59 0.54 -6.87
N GLU A 63 -1.74 1.53 -5.98
CA GLU A 63 -0.68 2.51 -5.75
C GLU A 63 0.53 1.88 -5.05
N ALA A 64 0.31 0.96 -4.08
CA ALA A 64 1.39 0.19 -3.47
C ALA A 64 2.18 -0.61 -4.52
N CYS A 65 1.50 -1.27 -5.46
CA CYS A 65 2.13 -1.98 -6.57
C CYS A 65 3.08 -1.09 -7.37
N LYS A 66 2.66 0.14 -7.73
CA LYS A 66 3.51 1.08 -8.48
C LYS A 66 4.75 1.48 -7.67
N LYS A 67 4.58 1.73 -6.37
CA LYS A 67 5.68 2.14 -5.49
C LYS A 67 6.70 1.01 -5.28
N TYR A 68 6.25 -0.24 -5.19
CA TYR A 68 7.18 -1.39 -5.24
C TYR A 68 7.89 -1.51 -6.57
N ASP A 69 7.19 -1.38 -7.69
CA ASP A 69 7.79 -1.42 -9.04
C ASP A 69 8.89 -0.35 -9.16
N GLU A 70 8.58 0.91 -8.84
CA GLU A 70 9.54 2.02 -8.79
C GLU A 70 10.76 1.70 -7.89
N ALA A 71 10.53 1.16 -6.68
CA ALA A 71 11.62 0.78 -5.78
C ALA A 71 12.52 -0.33 -6.37
N THR A 72 11.94 -1.33 -7.05
CA THR A 72 12.70 -2.42 -7.67
C THR A 72 13.46 -1.98 -8.93
N GLN A 73 12.97 -0.97 -9.64
CA GLN A 73 13.68 -0.38 -10.77
C GLN A 73 14.94 0.38 -10.31
N LEU A 74 14.85 1.07 -9.17
CA LEU A 74 16.00 1.75 -8.54
C LEU A 74 16.97 0.79 -7.86
N ASN A 75 16.44 -0.26 -7.21
CA ASN A 75 17.24 -1.30 -6.57
C ASN A 75 16.74 -2.71 -6.94
N PRO A 76 17.27 -3.31 -8.02
CA PRO A 76 16.88 -4.65 -8.44
C PRO A 76 17.24 -5.77 -7.45
N ALA A 77 18.09 -5.51 -6.45
CA ALA A 77 18.45 -6.46 -5.41
C ALA A 77 17.53 -6.39 -4.18
N LEU A 78 16.48 -5.57 -4.20
CA LEU A 78 15.53 -5.41 -3.10
C LEU A 78 14.48 -6.54 -3.08
N HIS A 79 14.90 -7.72 -2.63
CA HIS A 79 14.07 -8.93 -2.61
C HIS A 79 12.77 -8.76 -1.81
N ASP A 80 12.81 -8.00 -0.72
CA ASP A 80 11.63 -7.73 0.11
C ASP A 80 10.56 -6.93 -0.65
N ALA A 81 10.96 -6.05 -1.57
CA ALA A 81 10.01 -5.33 -2.42
C ALA A 81 9.30 -6.28 -3.38
N TYR A 82 10.01 -7.21 -4.02
CA TYR A 82 9.38 -8.22 -4.88
C TYR A 82 8.42 -9.12 -4.11
N TYR A 83 8.81 -9.58 -2.92
CA TYR A 83 7.96 -10.42 -2.08
C TYR A 83 6.66 -9.70 -1.69
N ASN A 84 6.77 -8.49 -1.17
CA ASN A 84 5.60 -7.71 -0.74
C ASN A 84 4.75 -7.22 -1.91
N TRP A 85 5.36 -6.95 -3.06
CA TRP A 85 4.64 -6.63 -4.29
C TRP A 85 3.78 -7.80 -4.77
N ALA A 86 4.31 -9.03 -4.73
CA ALA A 86 3.56 -10.23 -5.09
C ALA A 86 2.36 -10.46 -4.15
N ILE A 87 2.50 -10.15 -2.86
CA ILE A 87 1.39 -10.14 -1.89
C ILE A 87 0.33 -9.12 -2.30
N ALA A 88 0.74 -7.87 -2.56
CA ALA A 88 -0.18 -6.80 -2.98
C ALA A 88 -0.98 -7.20 -4.23
N ILE A 89 -0.31 -7.77 -5.25
CA ILE A 89 -0.96 -8.27 -6.48
C ILE A 89 -1.97 -9.37 -6.14
N SER A 90 -1.59 -10.31 -5.27
CA SER A 90 -2.45 -11.42 -4.87
C SER A 90 -3.70 -10.92 -4.14
N ASP A 91 -3.57 -9.91 -3.28
CA ASP A 91 -4.70 -9.33 -2.56
C ASP A 91 -5.63 -8.54 -3.47
N ARG A 92 -5.09 -7.83 -4.46
CA ARG A 92 -5.90 -7.21 -5.53
C ARG A 92 -6.67 -8.24 -6.34
N ALA A 93 -6.02 -9.35 -6.71
CA ALA A 93 -6.68 -10.43 -7.43
C ALA A 93 -7.86 -11.01 -6.64
N LYS A 94 -7.74 -11.15 -5.31
CA LYS A 94 -8.84 -11.59 -4.43
C LYS A 94 -9.99 -10.58 -4.42
N LEU A 95 -9.72 -9.27 -4.45
CA LEU A 95 -10.77 -8.24 -4.52
C LEU A 95 -11.58 -8.34 -5.81
N HIS A 96 -10.91 -8.56 -6.96
CA HIS A 96 -11.58 -8.72 -8.25
C HIS A 96 -12.25 -10.10 -8.44
N GLY A 97 -11.71 -11.15 -7.80
CA GLY A 97 -12.33 -12.47 -7.77
C GLY A 97 -13.67 -12.45 -7.03
N ARG A 98 -13.74 -11.77 -5.88
CA ARG A 98 -14.97 -11.61 -5.09
C ARG A 98 -16.07 -10.83 -5.83
N THR A 99 -15.72 -9.90 -6.72
CA THR A 99 -16.71 -9.11 -7.47
C THR A 99 -17.41 -9.88 -8.60
N LYS A 100 -16.99 -11.11 -8.94
CA LYS A 100 -17.65 -11.93 -9.99
C LYS A 100 -18.71 -12.92 -9.47
N GLU A 101 -18.89 -13.04 -8.16
CA GLU A 101 -19.81 -14.01 -7.54
C GLU A 101 -21.03 -13.35 -6.83
N ALA A 102 -21.33 -12.07 -7.09
CA ALA A 102 -22.50 -11.38 -6.55
C ALA A 102 -23.41 -10.88 -7.69
#